data_AF-A0A923T726-F1
#
_entry.id   AF-A0A923T726-F1
#
_cell.length_a   1.000
_cell.length_b   1.000
_cell.length_c   1.000
_cell.angle_alpha   90.00
_cell.angle_beta   90.00
_cell.angle_gamma   90.00
#
_symmetry.space_group_name_H-M   'P 1'
#
loop_
_entity.id
_entity.type
_entity.pdbx_description
1 polymer ?
#
loop_
_entity_poly.entity_id
_entity_poly.type
_entity_poly.pdbx_seq_one_letter_code
_entity_poly.pdbx_strand_id
1 'polypeptide(L)'
;LWSNGQTTATATGLAAGIYTVTVTDANGCTEIATGTVNEPTELTLTGMETDVECNGDATGAINITVGGGTPGYTYLWSNGATTEDLTGLTAGIYSVTVTDANDCTIEATFEVEESTDLEATIADTDVLCNGDTDGTLTVVVTGGTPDYTYLWSNGQTTATATGLAAGTYTVTVTDANGCTEIATGTVNEPTDLE
;
A
#
# COMPACT_ATOMS: atom_id res chain seq x y z
N LEU A 1 -1.57 -1.28 57.17
CA LEU A 1 -2.77 -1.11 56.33
C LEU A 1 -2.39 -0.30 55.11
N TRP A 2 -2.50 -0.90 53.93
CA TRP A 2 -2.28 -0.23 52.66
C TRP A 2 -3.47 0.65 52.28
N SER A 3 -3.25 1.70 51.48
CA SER A 3 -4.29 2.61 50.98
C SER A 3 -5.39 1.92 50.18
N ASN A 4 -5.11 0.73 49.64
CA ASN A 4 -6.07 -0.15 48.96
C ASN A 4 -6.72 -1.21 49.87
N GLY A 5 -6.54 -1.12 51.19
CA GLY A 5 -7.17 -2.00 52.17
C GLY A 5 -6.41 -3.30 52.48
N GLN A 6 -5.28 -3.59 51.82
CA GLN A 6 -4.48 -4.78 52.15
C GLN A 6 -3.80 -4.65 53.53
N THR A 7 -3.58 -5.77 54.23
CA THR A 7 -3.03 -5.79 55.60
C THR A 7 -1.73 -6.59 55.75
N THR A 8 -1.25 -7.22 54.68
CA THR A 8 0.01 -7.97 54.63
C THR A 8 1.23 -7.05 54.54
N ALA A 9 2.40 -7.58 54.89
CA ALA A 9 3.67 -6.85 54.75
C ALA A 9 4.00 -6.49 53.29
N THR A 10 3.53 -7.31 52.33
CA THR A 10 3.66 -7.08 50.90
C THR A 10 2.28 -6.89 50.31
N ALA A 11 2.06 -5.78 49.61
CA ALA A 11 0.87 -5.61 48.78
C ALA A 11 1.11 -6.20 47.39
N THR A 12 0.11 -6.91 46.86
CA THR A 12 0.18 -7.60 45.55
C THR A 12 -1.00 -7.21 44.67
N GLY A 13 -0.89 -7.40 43.36
CA GLY A 13 -1.97 -7.07 42.42
C GLY A 13 -2.27 -5.57 42.36
N LEU A 14 -1.23 -4.75 42.44
CA LEU A 14 -1.35 -3.29 42.38
C LEU A 14 -1.44 -2.85 40.92
N ALA A 15 -2.38 -1.95 40.63
CA ALA A 15 -2.37 -1.19 39.38
C ALA A 15 -1.32 -0.07 39.46
N ALA A 16 -1.04 0.61 38.35
CA ALA A 16 -0.22 1.82 38.40
C ALA A 16 -0.89 2.89 39.28
N GLY A 17 -0.07 3.59 40.05
CA GLY A 17 -0.55 4.60 40.99
C GLY A 17 0.33 4.76 42.22
N ILE A 18 -0.10 5.69 43.08
CA ILE A 18 0.57 5.98 44.35
C ILE A 18 -0.13 5.23 45.46
N TYR A 19 0.62 4.41 46.18
CA TYR A 19 0.14 3.67 47.34
C TYR A 19 0.80 4.19 48.60
N THR A 20 0.03 4.20 49.68
CA THR A 20 0.55 4.49 51.01
C THR A 20 0.34 3.28 51.92
N VAL A 21 1.26 3.08 52.87
CA VAL A 21 1.12 2.06 53.90
C VAL A 21 1.24 2.71 55.26
N THR A 22 0.23 2.52 56.09
CA THR A 22 0.23 2.93 57.49
C THR A 22 0.60 1.74 58.35
N VAL A 23 1.69 1.86 59.10
CA VAL A 23 2.09 0.90 60.15
C VAL A 23 1.66 1.48 61.49
N THR A 24 1.10 0.64 62.37
CA THR A 24 0.70 1.03 63.73
C THR A 24 1.32 0.05 64.71
N ASP A 25 2.05 0.55 65.69
CA ASP A 25 2.61 -0.29 66.75
C ASP A 25 1.54 -0.66 67.80
N ALA A 26 1.91 -1.51 68.77
CA ALA A 26 0.98 -1.94 69.82
C ALA A 26 0.56 -0.80 70.78
N ASN A 27 1.30 0.30 70.82
CA ASN A 27 1.02 1.47 71.64
C ASN A 27 0.18 2.53 70.90
N GLY A 28 -0.14 2.29 69.62
CA GLY A 28 -0.94 3.18 68.78
C GLY A 28 -0.12 4.24 68.03
N CYS A 29 1.21 4.19 68.05
CA CYS A 29 2.06 5.05 67.23
C CYS A 29 1.96 4.65 65.76
N THR A 30 1.82 5.63 64.86
CA THR A 30 1.70 5.37 63.42
C THR A 30 2.86 5.95 62.62
N GLU A 31 3.24 5.24 61.57
CA GLU A 31 4.17 5.72 60.54
C GLU A 31 3.57 5.45 59.16
N ILE A 32 3.78 6.37 58.22
CA ILE A 32 3.25 6.27 56.85
C ILE A 32 4.41 6.29 55.88
N ALA A 33 4.50 5.28 55.02
CA ALA A 33 5.39 5.28 53.87
C ALA A 33 4.56 5.37 52.58
N THR A 34 5.15 5.95 51.54
CA THR A 34 4.55 6.06 50.21
C THR A 34 5.42 5.35 49.17
N GLY A 35 4.79 4.79 48.15
CA GLY A 35 5.45 4.14 47.04
C GLY A 35 4.64 4.33 45.76
N THR A 36 5.33 4.28 44.61
CA THR A 36 4.73 4.45 43.29
C THR A 36 4.88 3.16 42.49
N VAL A 37 3.79 2.71 41.90
CA VAL A 37 3.78 1.67 40.88
C VAL A 37 3.65 2.39 39.53
N ASN A 38 4.66 2.25 38.67
CA ASN A 38 4.67 2.84 37.34
C ASN A 38 4.10 1.85 36.33
N GLU A 39 3.41 2.34 35.30
CA GLU A 39 3.11 1.58 34.08
C GLU A 39 4.03 2.01 32.93
N PRO A 40 4.26 1.13 31.94
CA PRO A 40 4.89 1.52 30.68
C PRO A 40 4.10 2.66 30.00
N THR A 41 4.79 3.43 29.17
CA THR A 41 4.11 4.35 28.24
C THR A 41 3.13 3.57 27.36
N GLU A 42 2.03 4.21 26.96
CA GLU A 42 1.04 3.60 26.05
C GLU A 42 1.71 3.14 24.74
N LEU A 43 1.40 1.92 24.30
CA LEU A 43 1.87 1.39 23.02
C LEU A 43 1.16 2.12 21.88
N THR A 44 1.92 2.72 20.96
CA THR A 44 1.40 3.51 19.83
C THR A 44 1.94 2.98 18.51
N LEU A 45 1.13 3.08 17.46
CA LEU A 45 1.46 2.64 16.11
C LEU A 45 1.00 3.69 15.09
N THR A 46 1.90 4.11 14.22
CA THR A 46 1.63 4.95 13.05
C THR A 46 2.23 4.31 11.81
N GLY A 47 1.73 4.63 10.62
CA GLY A 47 2.36 4.18 9.38
C GLY A 47 1.95 5.00 8.17
N MET A 48 2.61 4.70 7.06
CA MET A 48 2.37 5.27 5.73
C MET A 48 2.54 4.17 4.68
N GLU A 49 1.57 4.11 3.78
CA GLU A 49 1.55 3.23 2.63
C GLU A 49 2.14 3.90 1.36
N THR A 50 2.55 3.07 0.42
CA THR A 50 2.89 3.43 -0.95
C THR A 50 2.11 2.51 -1.87
N ASP A 51 1.31 3.11 -2.75
CA ASP A 51 0.45 2.40 -3.69
C ASP A 51 1.23 1.77 -4.85
N VAL A 52 0.60 0.82 -5.54
CA VAL A 52 1.15 0.19 -6.74
C VAL A 52 0.84 1.07 -7.95
N GLU A 53 1.88 1.48 -8.68
CA GLU A 53 1.74 2.42 -9.79
C GLU A 53 1.10 1.80 -11.05
N CYS A 54 1.39 0.53 -11.34
CA CYS A 54 0.85 -0.22 -12.48
C CYS A 54 -0.04 -1.38 -12.02
N ASN A 55 -1.18 -1.56 -12.68
CA ASN A 55 -2.11 -2.63 -12.32
C ASN A 55 -1.42 -4.01 -12.37
N GLY A 56 -1.59 -4.79 -11.31
CA GLY A 56 -1.06 -6.15 -11.20
C GLY A 56 0.42 -6.24 -10.79
N ASP A 57 1.11 -5.12 -10.63
CA ASP A 57 2.48 -5.11 -10.11
C ASP A 57 2.51 -5.33 -8.59
N ALA A 58 3.72 -5.60 -8.09
CA ALA A 58 4.00 -5.79 -6.67
C ALA A 58 5.07 -4.79 -6.21
N THR A 59 4.78 -3.49 -6.35
CA THR A 59 5.70 -2.39 -5.99
C THR A 59 5.28 -1.65 -4.72
N GLY A 60 4.10 -1.94 -4.19
CA GLY A 60 3.57 -1.28 -3.00
C GLY A 60 4.39 -1.57 -1.74
N ALA A 61 4.24 -0.71 -0.74
CA ALA A 61 4.98 -0.81 0.51
C ALA A 61 4.16 -0.25 1.68
N ILE A 62 4.49 -0.68 2.90
CA ILE A 62 3.95 -0.09 4.13
C ILE A 62 5.13 0.12 5.08
N ASN A 63 5.33 1.36 5.50
CA ASN A 63 6.30 1.73 6.52
C ASN A 63 5.58 2.06 7.82
N ILE A 64 5.95 1.41 8.93
CA ILE A 64 5.33 1.68 10.22
C ILE A 64 6.36 2.18 11.25
N THR A 65 5.86 2.79 12.31
CA THR A 65 6.67 3.21 13.45
C THR A 65 5.94 2.87 14.73
N VAL A 66 6.61 2.11 15.60
CA VAL A 66 6.10 1.72 16.91
C VAL A 66 6.73 2.59 18.00
N GLY A 67 5.91 3.05 18.94
CA GLY A 67 6.32 3.86 20.08
C GLY A 67 5.70 3.38 21.39
N GLY A 68 6.29 3.83 22.51
CA GLY A 68 5.79 3.54 23.84
C GLY A 68 5.98 2.08 24.27
N GLY A 69 5.03 1.49 25.00
CA GLY A 69 5.08 0.09 25.47
C GLY A 69 6.39 -0.33 26.15
N THR A 70 6.68 -1.64 26.07
CA THR A 70 7.91 -2.26 26.54
C THR A 70 8.74 -2.77 25.35
N PRO A 71 9.94 -2.21 25.09
CA PRO A 71 10.74 -2.58 23.92
C PRO A 71 11.00 -4.08 23.79
N GLY A 72 11.03 -4.56 22.55
CA GLY A 72 11.05 -5.98 22.20
C GLY A 72 9.84 -6.38 21.37
N TYR A 73 9.44 -5.50 20.44
CA TYR A 73 8.21 -5.67 19.66
C TYR A 73 8.31 -6.85 18.70
N THR A 74 7.17 -7.51 18.50
CA THR A 74 6.97 -8.51 17.47
C THR A 74 5.82 -8.08 16.56
N TYR A 75 5.90 -8.47 15.30
CA TYR A 75 4.96 -8.06 14.25
C TYR A 75 4.34 -9.31 13.66
N LEU A 76 3.04 -9.26 13.41
CA LEU A 76 2.32 -10.28 12.66
C LEU A 76 1.38 -9.61 11.67
N TRP A 77 1.71 -9.70 10.39
CA TRP A 77 0.90 -9.19 9.30
C TRP A 77 -0.14 -10.21 8.84
N SER A 78 -1.24 -9.75 8.25
CA SER A 78 -2.28 -10.60 7.66
C SER A 78 -1.77 -11.53 6.56
N ASN A 79 -0.68 -11.16 5.88
CA ASN A 79 0.03 -11.99 4.90
C ASN A 79 1.06 -12.95 5.52
N GLY A 80 1.17 -12.98 6.86
CA GLY A 80 2.08 -13.86 7.61
C GLY A 80 3.50 -13.32 7.78
N ALA A 81 3.83 -12.13 7.26
CA ALA A 81 5.12 -11.50 7.49
C ALA A 81 5.30 -11.08 8.95
N THR A 82 6.56 -11.01 9.40
CA THR A 82 6.94 -10.68 10.79
C THR A 82 7.96 -9.55 10.90
N THR A 83 8.20 -8.85 9.78
CA THR A 83 9.02 -7.64 9.74
C THR A 83 8.21 -6.42 10.18
N GLU A 84 8.91 -5.37 10.61
CA GLU A 84 8.28 -4.08 10.90
C GLU A 84 7.65 -3.51 9.62
N ASP A 85 8.47 -3.29 8.60
CA ASP A 85 8.02 -2.76 7.31
C ASP A 85 7.71 -3.89 6.30
N LEU A 86 6.83 -3.57 5.35
CA LEU A 86 6.53 -4.39 4.18
C LEU A 86 6.93 -3.69 2.89
N THR A 87 7.42 -4.47 1.92
CA THR A 87 7.76 -4.01 0.57
C THR A 87 7.36 -5.09 -0.42
N GLY A 88 7.19 -4.73 -1.69
CA GLY A 88 6.86 -5.68 -2.74
C GLY A 88 5.41 -6.17 -2.64
N LEU A 89 4.49 -5.31 -2.22
CA LEU A 89 3.09 -5.62 -2.03
C LEU A 89 2.30 -5.40 -3.31
N THR A 90 1.35 -6.29 -3.57
CA THR A 90 0.24 -6.03 -4.50
C THR A 90 -0.82 -5.19 -3.81
N ALA A 91 -1.71 -4.57 -4.58
CA ALA A 91 -2.87 -3.89 -4.02
C ALA A 91 -3.70 -4.82 -3.11
N GLY A 92 -4.24 -4.26 -2.04
CA GLY A 92 -5.02 -4.98 -1.04
C GLY A 92 -4.93 -4.37 0.35
N ILE A 93 -5.67 -5.00 1.27
CA ILE A 93 -5.75 -4.57 2.67
C ILE A 93 -4.81 -5.42 3.53
N TYR A 94 -3.92 -4.76 4.25
CA TYR A 94 -2.93 -5.37 5.14
C TYR A 94 -3.19 -4.92 6.57
N SER A 95 -3.38 -5.88 7.48
CA SER A 95 -3.48 -5.61 8.91
C SER A 95 -2.24 -6.10 9.63
N VAL A 96 -1.77 -5.36 10.63
CA VAL A 96 -0.66 -5.77 11.49
C VAL A 96 -1.11 -5.79 12.94
N THR A 97 -0.74 -6.85 13.65
CA THR A 97 -0.76 -6.89 15.11
C THR A 97 0.67 -6.72 15.61
N VAL A 98 0.91 -5.68 16.40
CA VAL A 98 2.20 -5.43 17.07
C VAL A 98 2.06 -5.80 18.54
N THR A 99 2.96 -6.65 19.03
CA THR A 99 2.98 -7.09 20.43
C THR A 99 4.27 -6.66 21.11
N ASP A 100 4.19 -6.03 22.28
CA ASP A 100 5.35 -5.63 23.09
C ASP A 100 5.89 -6.78 23.95
N ALA A 101 7.00 -6.56 24.66
CA ALA A 101 7.64 -7.61 25.47
C ALA A 101 6.83 -8.06 26.72
N ASN A 102 5.74 -7.36 27.05
CA ASN A 102 4.82 -7.67 28.13
C ASN A 102 3.45 -8.15 27.61
N ASP A 103 3.40 -8.61 26.35
CA ASP A 103 2.20 -9.13 25.67
C ASP A 103 1.07 -8.09 25.47
N CYS A 104 1.37 -6.79 25.54
CA CYS A 104 0.42 -5.75 25.14
C CYS A 104 0.38 -5.63 23.61
N THR A 105 -0.82 -5.53 23.04
CA THR A 105 -1.03 -5.54 21.59
C THR A 105 -1.67 -4.25 21.08
N ILE A 106 -1.26 -3.80 19.90
CA ILE A 106 -1.96 -2.78 19.11
C ILE A 106 -2.12 -3.27 17.67
N GLU A 107 -3.21 -2.88 17.02
CA GLU A 107 -3.50 -3.25 15.63
C GLU A 107 -3.66 -2.01 14.75
N ALA A 108 -3.25 -2.13 13.49
CA ALA A 108 -3.54 -1.16 12.45
C ALA A 108 -3.84 -1.87 11.12
N THR A 109 -4.56 -1.16 10.25
CA THR A 109 -4.90 -1.62 8.91
C THR A 109 -4.51 -0.56 7.90
N PHE A 110 -3.92 -0.98 6.80
CA PHE A 110 -3.50 -0.16 5.68
C PHE A 110 -4.13 -0.70 4.40
N GLU A 111 -4.52 0.18 3.50
CA GLU A 111 -5.00 -0.16 2.17
C GLU A 111 -3.95 0.29 1.15
N VAL A 112 -3.40 -0.66 0.40
CA VAL A 112 -2.51 -0.37 -0.72
C VAL A 112 -3.38 -0.37 -1.97
N GLU A 113 -3.49 0.76 -2.64
CA GLU A 113 -4.27 0.91 -3.87
C GLU A 113 -3.40 0.57 -5.11
N GLU A 114 -4.05 0.46 -6.27
CA GLU A 114 -3.39 0.42 -7.57
C GLU A 114 -4.15 1.20 -8.64
N SER A 115 -3.44 1.63 -9.68
CA SER A 115 -4.05 2.22 -10.87
C SER A 115 -4.98 1.21 -11.56
N THR A 116 -6.01 1.73 -12.24
CA THR A 116 -6.82 0.93 -13.17
C THR A 116 -5.96 0.38 -14.31
N ASP A 117 -6.30 -0.82 -14.79
CA ASP A 117 -5.59 -1.46 -15.90
C ASP A 117 -5.50 -0.56 -17.15
N LEU A 118 -4.34 -0.53 -17.79
CA LEU A 118 -4.12 0.26 -19.00
C LEU A 118 -4.58 -0.54 -20.21
N GLU A 119 -5.69 -0.14 -20.82
CA GLU A 119 -6.26 -0.78 -21.99
C GLU A 119 -6.10 0.11 -23.23
N ALA A 120 -5.76 -0.47 -24.38
CA ALA A 120 -5.67 0.22 -25.65
C ALA A 120 -6.41 -0.53 -26.76
N THR A 121 -7.24 0.18 -27.50
CA THR A 121 -7.92 -0.32 -28.71
C THR A 121 -7.59 0.57 -29.91
N ILE A 122 -7.77 0.05 -31.12
CA ILE A 122 -7.49 0.79 -32.35
C ILE A 122 -8.76 0.89 -33.19
N ALA A 123 -9.05 2.11 -33.65
CA ALA A 123 -10.01 2.39 -34.72
C ALA A 123 -9.26 2.63 -36.03
N ASP A 124 -9.68 1.96 -37.10
CA ASP A 124 -9.03 2.01 -38.41
C ASP A 124 -9.79 2.82 -39.46
N THR A 125 -9.05 3.25 -40.47
CA THR A 125 -9.57 3.72 -41.75
C THR A 125 -8.68 3.15 -42.83
N ASP A 126 -9.25 2.26 -43.63
CA ASP A 126 -8.61 1.58 -44.75
C ASP A 126 -8.20 2.57 -45.86
N VAL A 127 -7.26 2.14 -46.72
CA VAL A 127 -6.86 2.96 -47.87
C VAL A 127 -7.98 3.01 -48.91
N LEU A 128 -8.07 4.11 -49.66
CA LEU A 128 -9.16 4.30 -50.61
C LEU A 128 -8.97 3.52 -51.93
N CYS A 129 -7.74 3.45 -52.43
CA CYS A 129 -7.39 2.71 -53.65
C CYS A 129 -6.27 1.69 -53.38
N ASN A 130 -6.17 0.69 -54.23
CA ASN A 130 -5.06 -0.27 -54.16
C ASN A 130 -3.71 0.47 -54.32
N GLY A 131 -2.79 0.22 -53.38
CA GLY A 131 -1.46 0.84 -53.37
C GLY A 131 -1.40 2.26 -52.80
N ASP A 132 -2.52 2.84 -52.35
CA ASP A 132 -2.51 4.13 -51.67
C ASP A 132 -1.91 4.00 -50.25
N THR A 133 -1.55 5.15 -49.68
CA THR A 133 -1.01 5.25 -48.32
C THR A 133 -1.80 6.26 -47.50
N ASP A 134 -3.11 6.38 -47.72
CA ASP A 134 -3.98 7.33 -47.04
C ASP A 134 -4.71 6.75 -45.84
N GLY A 135 -4.40 5.50 -45.47
CA GLY A 135 -4.95 4.82 -44.30
C GLY A 135 -4.52 5.47 -42.99
N THR A 136 -5.36 5.31 -41.97
CA THR A 136 -5.11 5.83 -40.62
C THR A 136 -5.49 4.82 -39.54
N LEU A 137 -4.78 4.85 -38.42
CA LEU A 137 -5.11 4.09 -37.22
C LEU A 137 -5.10 5.05 -36.02
N THR A 138 -6.17 5.06 -35.22
CA THR A 138 -6.31 5.91 -34.03
C THR A 138 -6.44 5.05 -32.78
N VAL A 139 -5.56 5.27 -31.80
CA VAL A 139 -5.63 4.60 -30.51
C VAL A 139 -6.69 5.24 -29.62
N VAL A 140 -7.51 4.41 -28.98
CA VAL A 140 -8.40 4.78 -27.89
C VAL A 140 -7.90 4.09 -26.62
N VAL A 141 -7.55 4.87 -25.60
CA VAL A 141 -6.97 4.39 -24.34
C VAL A 141 -8.00 4.53 -23.22
N THR A 142 -8.08 3.53 -22.35
CA THR A 142 -8.86 3.54 -21.11
C THR A 142 -8.01 3.05 -19.94
N GLY A 143 -8.32 3.52 -18.72
CA GLY A 143 -7.56 3.20 -17.51
C GLY A 143 -6.12 3.75 -17.53
N GLY A 144 -5.21 3.16 -16.75
CA GLY A 144 -3.86 3.68 -16.50
C GLY A 144 -3.81 5.08 -15.86
N THR A 145 -2.60 5.65 -15.82
CA THR A 145 -2.36 7.02 -15.31
C THR A 145 -2.28 8.02 -16.49
N PRO A 146 -3.10 9.09 -16.53
CA PRO A 146 -3.11 10.06 -17.64
C PRO A 146 -1.73 10.66 -17.97
N ASP A 147 -1.58 11.15 -19.20
CA ASP A 147 -0.32 11.55 -19.89
C ASP A 147 0.35 10.41 -20.69
N TYR A 148 -0.45 9.79 -21.57
CA TYR A 148 -0.01 8.71 -22.45
C TYR A 148 0.95 9.16 -23.55
N THR A 149 1.93 8.29 -23.83
CA THR A 149 2.81 8.35 -24.98
C THR A 149 2.57 7.17 -25.91
N TYR A 150 2.90 7.34 -27.19
CA TYR A 150 2.64 6.34 -28.23
C TYR A 150 3.92 6.05 -28.99
N LEU A 151 4.16 4.79 -29.33
CA LEU A 151 5.21 4.37 -30.25
C LEU A 151 4.67 3.33 -31.22
N TRP A 152 4.42 3.76 -32.44
CA TRP A 152 4.00 2.87 -33.52
C TRP A 152 5.19 2.09 -34.07
N SER A 153 4.92 0.88 -34.59
CA SER A 153 5.89 0.03 -35.30
C SER A 153 6.61 0.71 -36.47
N ASN A 154 6.03 1.78 -37.03
CA ASN A 154 6.63 2.61 -38.08
C ASN A 154 7.33 3.88 -37.55
N GLY A 155 7.41 4.07 -36.23
CA GLY A 155 8.08 5.18 -35.57
C GLY A 155 7.24 6.43 -35.34
N GLN A 156 5.94 6.45 -35.71
CA GLN A 156 5.06 7.56 -35.35
C GLN A 156 4.80 7.59 -33.83
N THR A 157 4.57 8.78 -33.26
CA THR A 157 4.46 8.97 -31.79
C THR A 157 3.19 9.70 -31.34
N THR A 158 2.21 9.82 -32.23
CA THR A 158 0.90 10.43 -31.95
C THR A 158 -0.16 9.35 -31.74
N ALA A 159 -1.24 9.70 -31.04
CA ALA A 159 -2.38 8.81 -30.83
C ALA A 159 -3.00 8.31 -32.15
N THR A 160 -2.94 9.14 -33.21
CA THR A 160 -3.30 8.73 -34.57
C THR A 160 -2.04 8.57 -35.41
N ALA A 161 -1.85 7.38 -35.98
CA ALA A 161 -0.91 7.16 -37.08
C ALA A 161 -1.62 7.41 -38.41
N THR A 162 -0.95 8.11 -39.31
CA THR A 162 -1.47 8.51 -40.63
C THR A 162 -0.50 8.14 -41.73
N GLY A 163 -0.95 8.20 -42.98
CA GLY A 163 -0.06 7.95 -44.12
C GLY A 163 0.28 6.47 -44.27
N LEU A 164 -0.64 5.58 -43.88
CA LEU A 164 -0.40 4.15 -43.79
C LEU A 164 -0.81 3.44 -45.08
N ALA A 165 0.07 2.60 -45.60
CA ALA A 165 -0.28 1.60 -46.61
C ALA A 165 -1.02 0.43 -45.95
N ALA A 166 -1.68 -0.41 -46.76
CA ALA A 166 -2.25 -1.66 -46.26
C ALA A 166 -1.20 -2.51 -45.54
N GLY A 167 -1.56 -3.02 -44.37
CA GLY A 167 -0.65 -3.74 -43.49
C GLY A 167 -1.11 -3.77 -42.04
N THR A 168 -0.39 -4.56 -41.23
CA THR A 168 -0.60 -4.66 -39.78
C THR A 168 0.39 -3.76 -39.07
N TYR A 169 -0.11 -2.94 -38.14
CA TYR A 169 0.70 -2.05 -37.33
C TYR A 169 0.42 -2.30 -35.85
N THR A 170 1.48 -2.32 -35.05
CA THR A 170 1.39 -2.32 -33.59
C THR A 170 1.69 -0.94 -33.05
N VAL A 171 1.12 -0.62 -31.89
CA VAL A 171 1.43 0.56 -31.09
C VAL A 171 1.69 0.14 -29.66
N THR A 172 2.78 0.62 -29.09
CA THR A 172 3.01 0.58 -27.64
C THR A 172 2.49 1.89 -27.06
N VAL A 173 1.53 1.79 -26.15
CA VAL A 173 1.04 2.89 -25.33
C VAL A 173 1.78 2.84 -24.01
N THR A 174 2.27 3.97 -23.52
CA THR A 174 2.91 4.06 -22.20
C THR A 174 2.29 5.19 -21.41
N ASP A 175 1.85 4.92 -20.19
CA ASP A 175 1.24 5.90 -19.30
C ASP A 175 2.28 6.73 -18.51
N ALA A 176 1.83 7.65 -17.65
CA ALA A 176 2.76 8.52 -16.91
C ALA A 176 3.64 7.78 -15.89
N ASN A 177 3.18 6.63 -15.39
CA ASN A 177 3.93 5.79 -14.46
C ASN A 177 4.84 4.79 -15.18
N GLY A 178 4.79 4.75 -16.52
CA GLY A 178 5.60 3.84 -17.32
C GLY A 178 4.95 2.47 -17.56
N CYS A 179 3.67 2.30 -17.21
CA CYS A 179 2.91 1.09 -17.52
C CYS A 179 2.69 1.01 -19.03
N THR A 180 2.82 -0.17 -19.62
CA THR A 180 2.76 -0.32 -21.08
C THR A 180 1.68 -1.29 -21.54
N GLU A 181 0.98 -0.93 -22.62
CA GLU A 181 0.03 -1.81 -23.31
C GLU A 181 0.31 -1.83 -24.82
N ILE A 182 0.12 -2.98 -25.47
CA ILE A 182 0.34 -3.15 -26.91
C ILE A 182 -0.98 -3.45 -27.63
N ALA A 183 -1.40 -2.53 -28.50
CA ALA A 183 -2.51 -2.75 -29.40
C ALA A 183 -2.04 -3.05 -30.82
N THR A 184 -2.84 -3.82 -31.57
CA THR A 184 -2.59 -4.16 -32.98
C THR A 184 -3.78 -3.77 -33.84
N GLY A 185 -3.52 -3.09 -34.94
CA GLY A 185 -4.52 -2.69 -35.93
C GLY A 185 -4.10 -3.06 -37.34
N THR A 186 -5.06 -3.11 -38.26
CA THR A 186 -4.83 -3.44 -39.67
C THR A 186 -5.45 -2.38 -40.55
N VAL A 187 -4.70 -1.92 -41.55
CA VAL A 187 -5.20 -1.15 -42.67
C VAL A 187 -5.35 -2.12 -43.84
N ASN A 188 -6.53 -2.19 -44.43
CA ASN A 188 -6.82 -2.98 -45.62
C ASN A 188 -6.81 -2.10 -46.87
N GLU A 189 -6.69 -2.73 -48.03
CA GLU A 189 -6.88 -2.07 -49.33
C GLU A 189 -7.91 -2.81 -50.18
N PRO A 190 -8.57 -2.11 -51.13
CA PRO A 190 -9.38 -2.75 -52.16
C PRO A 190 -8.55 -3.70 -53.03
N THR A 191 -9.22 -4.69 -53.61
CA THR A 191 -8.62 -5.57 -54.62
C THR A 191 -8.27 -4.80 -55.89
N ASP A 192 -7.17 -5.17 -56.54
CA ASP A 192 -6.74 -4.56 -57.81
C ASP A 192 -7.76 -4.78 -58.94
N LEU A 193 -7.86 -3.79 -59.83
CA LEU A 193 -8.72 -3.82 -61.01
C LEU A 193 -7.92 -4.37 -62.21
N GLU A 194 -7.91 -5.70 -62.35
CA GLU A 194 -7.34 -6.42 -63.51
C GLU A 194 -8.02 -6.08 -64.84
#